data_AF-A0A226HEK8-F1
#
_entry.id   AF-A0A226HEK8-F1
#
_cell.length_a   1.000
_cell.length_b   1.000
_cell.length_c   1.000
_cell.angle_alpha   90.00
_cell.angle_beta   90.00
_cell.angle_gamma   90.00
#
_symmetry.space_group_name_H-M   'P 1'
#
loop_
_entity.id
_entity.type
_entity.pdbx_description
1 polymer ?
#
loop_
_entity_poly.entity_id
_entity_poly.type
_entity_poly.pdbx_seq_one_letter_code
_entity_poly.pdbx_strand_id
1 'polypeptide(L)'
;MKLFIHKVTNWEYWPFQVLYVPIYFLWAYYAMRTRSIFFFNASNPKIKNGGFMMESKKQIYDLLPQIYYPKTILIKENTDSKEIIDEVIEKQIHFPLIAKPDIGLRGSGVKKIKTVSELEEYAKKANFDFLIQDLIPFKNEVGIFYVRHPHQKSGKITGIVAKEFLIVMGDGESTIEDLIKQTPRFELQFDVLKEEYGDQLSQILEKDEALNLVPFGNHARGAKFLDGSHWITPQLTAMMNEVAAQIPEFYFGRFDIMYNTFEELERGKNFQIVELNGAASEPTHIYDPKHSVWFAWKELARHITYMYEISVENHKMGVPYLDYKVGMREYKLHLAQNSKIMNF
;
A
#
# COMPACT_ATOMS: atom_id res chain seq x y z
N MET A 1 6.25 23.73 18.45
CA MET A 1 5.96 24.83 17.49
C MET A 1 6.57 24.56 16.10
N LYS A 2 7.87 24.24 15.98
CA LYS A 2 8.56 23.96 14.70
C LYS A 2 7.90 22.85 13.86
N LEU A 3 7.58 21.70 14.46
CA LEU A 3 6.92 20.58 13.77
C LEU A 3 5.49 20.88 13.30
N PHE A 4 4.73 21.65 14.09
CA PHE A 4 3.38 22.04 13.70
C PHE A 4 3.40 22.94 12.46
N ILE A 5 4.28 23.94 12.45
CA ILE A 5 4.49 24.81 11.28
C ILE A 5 4.93 23.98 10.08
N HIS A 6 5.84 23.01 10.27
CA HIS A 6 6.25 22.10 9.21
C HIS A 6 5.05 21.32 8.62
N LYS A 7 4.19 20.73 9.45
CA LYS A 7 2.98 20.01 9.01
C LYS A 7 2.00 20.89 8.24
N VAL A 8 1.81 22.14 8.65
CA VAL A 8 0.86 23.06 7.99
C VAL A 8 1.42 23.60 6.68
N THR A 9 2.72 23.89 6.62
CA THR A 9 3.37 24.47 5.42
C THR A 9 3.72 23.44 4.35
N ASN A 10 3.83 22.16 4.71
CA ASN A 10 4.10 21.07 3.79
C ASN A 10 2.82 20.24 3.60
N TRP A 11 2.17 20.47 2.46
CA TRP A 11 0.83 19.94 2.19
C TRP A 11 0.76 18.40 2.15
N GLU A 12 1.89 17.73 1.94
CA GLU A 12 2.00 16.27 2.01
C GLU A 12 1.56 15.68 3.36
N TYR A 13 1.62 16.47 4.44
CA TYR A 13 1.17 16.06 5.77
C TYR A 13 -0.28 16.47 6.09
N TRP A 14 -0.97 17.13 5.16
CA TRP A 14 -2.34 17.57 5.41
C TRP A 14 -3.25 16.37 5.61
N PRO A 15 -4.24 16.46 6.53
CA PRO A 15 -5.22 15.41 6.70
C PRO A 15 -5.93 15.08 5.39
N PHE A 16 -6.14 13.79 5.12
CA PHE A 16 -6.82 13.31 3.92
C PHE A 16 -8.14 14.05 3.66
N GLN A 17 -8.93 14.28 4.71
CA GLN A 17 -10.23 14.96 4.64
C GLN A 17 -10.12 16.38 4.09
N VAL A 18 -9.00 17.08 4.36
CA VAL A 18 -8.74 18.45 3.88
C VAL A 18 -8.23 18.41 2.44
N LEU A 19 -7.27 17.53 2.15
CA LEU A 19 -6.70 17.39 0.81
C LEU A 19 -7.78 17.02 -0.23
N TYR A 20 -8.76 16.19 0.14
CA TYR A 20 -9.76 15.65 -0.77
C TYR A 20 -11.00 16.54 -0.99
N VAL A 21 -11.11 17.71 -0.33
CA VAL A 21 -12.29 18.59 -0.47
C VAL A 21 -12.64 18.87 -1.94
N PRO A 22 -11.71 19.27 -2.83
CA PRO A 22 -12.03 19.49 -4.24
C PRO A 22 -12.49 18.21 -4.97
N ILE A 23 -11.92 17.07 -4.57
CA ILE A 23 -12.18 15.77 -5.20
C ILE A 23 -13.59 15.25 -4.85
N TYR A 24 -14.12 15.58 -3.68
CA TYR A 24 -15.50 15.23 -3.31
C TYR A 24 -16.53 15.86 -4.26
N PHE A 25 -16.31 17.08 -4.76
CA PHE A 25 -17.21 17.70 -5.75
C PHE A 25 -17.17 16.95 -7.09
N LEU A 26 -15.98 16.54 -7.53
CA LEU A 26 -15.83 15.74 -8.75
C LEU A 26 -16.49 14.36 -8.60
N TRP A 27 -16.31 13.72 -7.45
CA TRP A 27 -16.98 12.46 -7.14
C TRP A 27 -18.51 12.60 -7.16
N ALA A 28 -19.05 13.66 -6.54
CA ALA A 28 -20.48 13.94 -6.55
C ALA A 28 -21.01 14.13 -7.98
N TYR A 29 -20.25 14.84 -8.83
CA TYR A 29 -20.57 14.99 -10.25
C TYR A 29 -20.66 13.63 -10.96
N TYR A 30 -19.67 12.75 -10.79
CA TYR A 30 -19.69 11.41 -11.39
C TYR A 30 -20.76 10.49 -10.80
N ALA A 31 -21.03 10.59 -9.51
CA ALA A 31 -22.12 9.86 -8.86
C ALA A 31 -23.49 10.26 -9.42
N MET A 32 -23.72 11.55 -9.70
CA MET A 32 -24.95 12.00 -10.37
C MET A 32 -25.06 11.45 -11.79
N ARG A 33 -23.96 11.43 -12.55
CA ARG A 33 -23.96 10.92 -13.94
C ARG A 33 -24.18 9.41 -14.03
N THR A 34 -23.62 8.65 -13.10
CA THR A 34 -23.80 7.19 -13.03
C THR A 34 -25.07 6.77 -12.29
N ARG A 35 -25.69 7.70 -11.54
CA ARG A 35 -26.76 7.43 -10.57
C ARG A 35 -26.35 6.42 -9.49
N SER A 36 -25.06 6.36 -9.17
CA SER A 36 -24.52 5.55 -8.07
C SER A 36 -23.31 6.24 -7.45
N ILE A 37 -23.33 6.43 -6.12
CA ILE A 37 -22.13 6.89 -5.40
C ILE A 37 -21.03 5.82 -5.33
N PHE A 38 -21.37 4.57 -5.66
CA PHE A 38 -20.48 3.40 -5.61
C PHE A 38 -19.99 2.96 -6.99
N PHE A 39 -20.02 3.85 -8.00
CA PHE A 39 -19.64 3.52 -9.38
C PHE A 39 -18.27 2.83 -9.49
N PHE A 40 -17.33 3.18 -8.60
CA PHE A 40 -15.98 2.61 -8.54
C PHE A 40 -15.95 1.08 -8.46
N ASN A 41 -17.01 0.43 -7.96
CA ASN A 41 -17.03 -1.02 -7.81
C ASN A 41 -16.86 -1.74 -9.17
N ALA A 42 -17.30 -1.09 -10.25
CA ALA A 42 -17.22 -1.61 -11.60
C ALA A 42 -15.83 -1.38 -12.24
N SER A 43 -14.90 -0.69 -11.57
CA SER A 43 -13.58 -0.41 -12.14
C SER A 43 -12.71 -1.67 -12.28
N ASN A 44 -12.83 -2.64 -11.37
CA ASN A 44 -12.12 -3.92 -11.41
C ASN A 44 -13.10 -5.07 -11.08
N PRO A 45 -13.86 -5.60 -12.06
CA PRO A 45 -14.99 -6.50 -11.82
C PRO A 45 -14.71 -7.78 -11.01
N LYS A 46 -13.47 -8.32 -11.08
CA LYS A 46 -13.07 -9.51 -10.30
C LYS A 46 -12.52 -9.21 -8.91
N ILE A 47 -12.31 -7.94 -8.57
CA ILE A 47 -11.86 -7.53 -7.24
C ILE A 47 -13.08 -7.07 -6.45
N LYS A 48 -13.23 -7.55 -5.22
CA LYS A 48 -14.36 -7.20 -4.36
C LYS A 48 -14.49 -5.67 -4.22
N ASN A 49 -15.68 -5.15 -4.49
CA ASN A 49 -15.98 -3.71 -4.51
C ASN A 49 -15.00 -2.88 -5.36
N GLY A 50 -14.46 -3.46 -6.45
CA GLY A 50 -13.44 -2.83 -7.30
C GLY A 50 -12.10 -2.60 -6.61
N GLY A 51 -11.92 -3.07 -5.38
CA GLY A 51 -10.77 -2.80 -4.53
C GLY A 51 -10.84 -1.49 -3.74
N PHE A 52 -12.05 -0.96 -3.50
CA PHE A 52 -12.23 0.26 -2.69
C PHE A 52 -12.46 -0.02 -1.20
N MET A 53 -13.19 -1.10 -0.88
CA MET A 53 -13.61 -1.47 0.48
C MET A 53 -13.65 -2.98 0.64
N MET A 54 -13.37 -3.46 1.85
CA MET A 54 -13.38 -4.89 2.18
C MET A 54 -12.52 -5.72 1.21
N GLU A 55 -11.39 -5.15 0.77
CA GLU A 55 -10.46 -5.76 -0.17
C GLU A 55 -9.56 -6.76 0.57
N SER A 56 -9.77 -8.05 0.32
CA SER A 56 -8.92 -9.13 0.85
C SER A 56 -7.66 -9.24 0.00
N LYS A 57 -6.50 -9.06 0.64
CA LYS A 57 -5.19 -9.24 0.01
C LYS A 57 -5.02 -10.66 -0.51
N LYS A 58 -5.47 -11.68 0.23
CA LYS A 58 -5.40 -13.07 -0.23
C LYS A 58 -6.21 -13.29 -1.49
N GLN A 59 -7.45 -12.80 -1.54
CA GLN A 59 -8.30 -12.93 -2.73
C GLN A 59 -7.67 -12.25 -3.94
N ILE A 60 -6.97 -11.12 -3.74
CA ILE A 60 -6.24 -10.47 -4.82
C ILE A 60 -5.05 -11.33 -5.24
N TYR A 61 -4.20 -11.79 -4.33
CA TYR A 61 -3.07 -12.66 -4.68
C TYR A 61 -3.51 -13.89 -5.49
N ASP A 62 -4.66 -14.47 -5.16
CA ASP A 62 -5.21 -15.63 -5.88
C ASP A 62 -5.62 -15.32 -7.33
N LEU A 63 -5.71 -14.04 -7.72
CA LEU A 63 -5.89 -13.61 -9.11
C LEU A 63 -4.56 -13.49 -9.87
N LEU A 64 -3.43 -13.41 -9.17
CA LEU A 64 -2.11 -13.28 -9.77
C LEU A 64 -1.44 -14.66 -9.93
N PRO A 65 -0.59 -14.83 -10.95
CA PRO A 65 0.35 -15.94 -10.98
C PRO A 65 1.30 -15.92 -9.76
N GLN A 66 1.46 -17.07 -9.10
CA GLN A 66 2.28 -17.22 -7.88
C GLN A 66 3.73 -16.76 -8.03
N ILE A 67 4.27 -16.75 -9.26
CA ILE A 67 5.62 -16.25 -9.54
C ILE A 67 5.81 -14.77 -9.19
N TYR A 68 4.72 -13.99 -9.14
CA TYR A 68 4.81 -12.55 -8.96
C TYR A 68 4.68 -12.09 -7.51
N TYR A 69 4.39 -12.95 -6.54
CA TYR A 69 4.24 -12.53 -5.14
C TYR A 69 4.84 -13.58 -4.19
N PRO A 70 5.23 -13.20 -2.95
CA PRO A 70 5.81 -14.16 -2.00
C PRO A 70 4.82 -15.28 -1.64
N LYS A 71 5.31 -16.46 -1.26
CA LYS A 71 4.43 -17.51 -0.74
C LYS A 71 3.61 -16.92 0.41
N THR A 72 2.31 -17.16 0.37
CA THR A 72 1.35 -16.49 1.23
C THR A 72 0.30 -17.49 1.69
N ILE A 73 0.07 -17.56 2.99
CA ILE A 73 -1.05 -18.28 3.60
C ILE A 73 -1.99 -17.31 4.31
N LEU A 74 -3.27 -17.66 4.37
CA LEU A 74 -4.30 -16.91 5.07
C LEU A 74 -4.65 -17.65 6.36
N ILE A 75 -4.44 -16.99 7.48
CA ILE A 75 -4.81 -17.47 8.81
C ILE A 75 -6.12 -16.79 9.21
N LYS A 76 -7.06 -17.60 9.69
CA LYS A 76 -8.35 -17.10 10.19
C LYS A 76 -8.22 -16.61 11.63
N GLU A 77 -9.04 -15.62 11.96
CA GLU A 77 -9.17 -15.15 13.34
C GLU A 77 -9.46 -16.35 14.26
N ASN A 78 -8.72 -16.44 15.39
CA ASN A 78 -8.79 -17.52 16.38
C ASN A 78 -8.27 -18.91 15.93
N THR A 79 -7.52 -19.03 14.82
CA THR A 79 -6.77 -20.26 14.51
C THR A 79 -5.74 -20.56 15.61
N ASP A 80 -5.61 -21.83 15.99
CA ASP A 80 -4.67 -22.25 17.05
C ASP A 80 -3.21 -22.02 16.62
N SER A 81 -2.36 -21.60 17.56
CA SER A 81 -0.95 -21.29 17.25
C SER A 81 -0.19 -22.50 16.70
N LYS A 82 -0.51 -23.72 17.15
CA LYS A 82 0.12 -24.93 16.64
C LYS A 82 -0.26 -25.19 15.19
N GLU A 83 -1.55 -25.03 14.85
CA GLU A 83 -2.04 -25.16 13.48
C GLU A 83 -1.36 -24.15 12.55
N ILE A 84 -1.21 -22.89 13.01
CA ILE A 84 -0.49 -21.85 12.26
C ILE A 84 0.97 -22.27 11.99
N ILE A 85 1.67 -22.78 13.01
CA ILE A 85 3.07 -23.21 12.86
C ILE A 85 3.17 -24.41 11.90
N ASP A 86 2.26 -25.38 12.02
CA ASP A 86 2.20 -26.54 11.14
C ASP A 86 1.98 -26.10 9.68
N GLU A 87 1.08 -25.14 9.41
CA GLU A 87 0.89 -24.57 8.07
C GLU A 87 2.13 -23.84 7.54
N VAL A 88 2.83 -23.07 8.38
CA VAL A 88 4.08 -22.37 8.00
C VAL A 88 5.15 -23.37 7.57
N ILE A 89 5.29 -24.48 8.30
CA ILE A 89 6.21 -25.57 7.96
C ILE A 89 5.78 -26.26 6.67
N GLU A 90 4.50 -26.64 6.55
CA GLU A 90 3.97 -27.35 5.38
C GLU A 90 4.15 -26.53 4.09
N LYS A 91 3.87 -25.21 4.14
CA LYS A 91 4.04 -24.32 2.99
C LYS A 91 5.48 -23.86 2.78
N GLN A 92 6.41 -24.27 3.65
CA GLN A 92 7.83 -23.91 3.59
C GLN A 92 8.01 -22.38 3.52
N ILE A 93 7.38 -21.68 4.47
CA ILE A 93 7.62 -20.26 4.73
C ILE A 93 8.68 -20.17 5.82
N HIS A 94 9.70 -19.36 5.61
CA HIS A 94 10.87 -19.32 6.49
C HIS A 94 10.96 -18.01 7.29
N PHE A 95 11.44 -18.11 8.53
CA PHE A 95 11.79 -16.93 9.31
C PHE A 95 13.08 -16.27 8.78
N PRO A 96 13.19 -14.93 8.82
CA PRO A 96 12.12 -14.00 9.20
C PRO A 96 11.03 -13.92 8.13
N LEU A 97 9.77 -13.85 8.57
CA LEU A 97 8.57 -13.80 7.73
C LEU A 97 7.77 -12.50 7.98
N ILE A 98 6.76 -12.22 7.17
CA ILE A 98 5.85 -11.08 7.35
C ILE A 98 4.47 -11.58 7.78
N ALA A 99 3.96 -11.02 8.87
CA ALA A 99 2.55 -11.11 9.27
C ALA A 99 1.83 -9.78 8.98
N LYS A 100 0.67 -9.82 8.32
CA LYS A 100 -0.11 -8.61 8.00
C LYS A 100 -1.61 -8.89 7.92
N PRO A 101 -2.51 -7.95 8.29
CA PRO A 101 -3.95 -8.15 8.14
C PRO A 101 -4.34 -8.47 6.69
N ASP A 102 -5.30 -9.36 6.48
CA ASP A 102 -5.81 -9.70 5.14
C ASP A 102 -6.54 -8.51 4.50
N ILE A 103 -7.38 -7.85 5.27
CA ILE A 103 -7.97 -6.55 4.92
C ILE A 103 -7.21 -5.52 5.75
N GLY A 104 -6.35 -4.71 5.14
CA GLY A 104 -5.42 -3.84 5.88
C GLY A 104 -5.68 -2.34 5.66
N LEU A 105 -5.15 -1.52 6.56
CA LEU A 105 -5.16 -0.06 6.46
C LEU A 105 -3.76 0.49 6.70
N ARG A 106 -3.17 1.15 5.70
CA ARG A 106 -1.93 1.95 5.83
C ARG A 106 -0.84 1.26 6.67
N GLY A 107 -0.54 0.00 6.38
CA GLY A 107 0.53 -0.75 7.04
C GLY A 107 0.33 -1.03 8.54
N SER A 108 -0.83 -0.71 9.11
CA SER A 108 -1.18 -1.06 10.49
C SER A 108 -1.26 -2.59 10.62
N GLY A 109 -0.72 -3.11 11.72
CA GLY A 109 -0.64 -4.55 11.98
C GLY A 109 0.37 -5.32 11.14
N VAL A 110 1.18 -4.66 10.29
CA VAL A 110 2.27 -5.34 9.56
C VAL A 110 3.47 -5.51 10.49
N LYS A 111 3.93 -6.75 10.67
CA LYS A 111 5.13 -7.06 11.47
C LYS A 111 6.05 -8.03 10.74
N LYS A 112 7.36 -7.78 10.89
CA LYS A 112 8.40 -8.75 10.53
C LYS A 112 8.64 -9.64 11.74
N ILE A 113 8.30 -10.92 11.59
CA ILE A 113 8.39 -11.93 12.65
C ILE A 113 9.69 -12.70 12.45
N LYS A 114 10.54 -12.74 13.47
CA LYS A 114 11.87 -13.39 13.43
C LYS A 114 11.87 -14.77 14.05
N THR A 115 10.90 -15.07 14.92
CA THR A 115 10.86 -16.30 15.70
C THR A 115 9.45 -16.86 15.82
N VAL A 116 9.35 -18.14 16.19
CA VAL A 116 8.06 -18.79 16.50
C VAL A 116 7.36 -18.09 17.65
N SER A 117 8.08 -17.70 18.70
CA SER A 117 7.50 -16.98 19.85
C SER A 117 6.84 -15.67 19.44
N GLU A 118 7.50 -14.89 18.57
CA GLU A 118 6.93 -13.65 18.03
C GLU A 118 5.69 -13.91 17.18
N LEU A 119 5.63 -15.03 16.45
CA LEU A 119 4.46 -15.43 15.66
C LEU A 119 3.26 -15.76 16.57
N GLU A 120 3.49 -16.53 17.64
CA GLU A 120 2.46 -16.86 18.62
C GLU A 120 1.92 -15.61 19.32
N GLU A 121 2.80 -14.69 19.69
CA GLU A 121 2.40 -13.40 20.28
C GLU A 121 1.56 -12.56 19.32
N TYR A 122 1.92 -12.53 18.04
CA TYR A 122 1.12 -11.87 17.01
C TYR A 122 -0.27 -12.52 16.90
N ALA A 123 -0.33 -13.84 16.76
CA ALA A 123 -1.57 -14.59 16.59
C ALA A 123 -2.51 -14.43 17.80
N LYS A 124 -1.98 -14.42 19.03
CA LYS A 124 -2.76 -14.18 20.26
C LYS A 124 -3.41 -12.79 20.31
N LYS A 125 -2.76 -11.78 19.72
CA LYS A 125 -3.27 -10.39 19.69
C LYS A 125 -4.21 -10.14 18.50
N ALA A 126 -4.04 -10.87 17.40
CA ALA A 126 -4.79 -10.65 16.17
C ALA A 126 -6.26 -11.09 16.32
N ASN A 127 -7.16 -10.12 16.44
CA ASN A 127 -8.61 -10.33 16.42
C ASN A 127 -9.21 -10.13 15.00
N PHE A 128 -8.45 -10.54 13.99
CA PHE A 128 -8.79 -10.45 12.57
C PHE A 128 -8.04 -11.52 11.77
N ASP A 129 -8.55 -11.82 10.57
CA ASP A 129 -7.84 -12.63 9.57
C ASP A 129 -6.54 -11.94 9.12
N PHE A 130 -5.46 -12.71 9.02
CA PHE A 130 -4.16 -12.19 8.64
C PHE A 130 -3.41 -13.13 7.70
N LEU A 131 -2.41 -12.59 7.02
CA LEU A 131 -1.54 -13.30 6.11
C LEU A 131 -0.19 -13.54 6.76
N ILE A 132 0.36 -14.72 6.51
CA ILE A 132 1.77 -15.03 6.75
C ILE A 132 2.44 -15.18 5.38
N GLN A 133 3.56 -14.48 5.19
CA GLN A 133 4.25 -14.42 3.90
C GLN A 133 5.76 -14.56 4.04
N ASP A 134 6.39 -15.14 3.02
CA ASP A 134 7.85 -15.05 2.85
C ASP A 134 8.30 -13.59 2.83
N LEU A 135 9.47 -13.33 3.42
CA LEU A 135 10.12 -12.04 3.29
C LEU A 135 10.70 -11.89 1.88
N ILE A 136 10.27 -10.86 1.17
CA ILE A 136 10.78 -10.53 -0.16
C ILE A 136 12.27 -10.11 -0.03
N PRO A 137 13.20 -10.73 -0.79
CA PRO A 137 14.65 -10.55 -0.59
C PRO A 137 15.22 -9.32 -1.33
N PHE A 138 14.38 -8.32 -1.62
CA PHE A 138 14.78 -7.11 -2.33
C PHE A 138 14.75 -5.89 -1.41
N LYS A 139 15.53 -4.86 -1.73
CA LYS A 139 15.62 -3.65 -0.91
C LYS A 139 14.85 -2.47 -1.50
N ASN A 140 14.72 -2.42 -2.82
CA ASN A 140 14.07 -1.30 -3.49
C ASN A 140 12.58 -1.56 -3.60
N GLU A 141 11.77 -0.52 -3.38
CA GLU A 141 10.32 -0.57 -3.48
C GLU A 141 9.80 0.60 -4.33
N VAL A 142 8.91 0.30 -5.27
CA VAL A 142 8.20 1.30 -6.09
C VAL A 142 6.71 1.01 -6.12
N GLY A 143 5.90 2.07 -6.13
CA GLY A 143 4.48 1.99 -6.46
C GLY A 143 4.27 2.41 -7.91
N ILE A 144 3.74 1.53 -8.75
CA ILE A 144 3.46 1.79 -10.17
C ILE A 144 1.96 1.87 -10.36
N PHE A 145 1.46 3.05 -10.72
CA PHE A 145 0.04 3.24 -11.01
C PHE A 145 -0.25 2.87 -12.46
N TYR A 146 -1.17 1.94 -12.68
CA TYR A 146 -1.51 1.40 -13.98
C TYR A 146 -2.98 1.62 -14.31
N VAL A 147 -3.25 1.99 -15.57
CA VAL A 147 -4.60 2.21 -16.09
C VAL A 147 -4.73 1.59 -17.47
N ARG A 148 -5.77 0.78 -17.68
CA ARG A 148 -6.18 0.20 -18.97
C ARG A 148 -7.68 0.26 -19.09
N HIS A 149 -8.20 0.83 -20.18
CA HIS A 149 -9.64 0.76 -20.42
C HIS A 149 -10.07 -0.65 -20.87
N PRO A 150 -11.28 -1.13 -20.52
CA PRO A 150 -11.76 -2.48 -20.86
C PRO A 150 -11.63 -2.88 -22.32
N HIS A 151 -11.78 -1.94 -23.24
CA HIS A 151 -11.68 -2.19 -24.68
C HIS A 151 -10.25 -2.12 -25.23
N GLN A 152 -9.27 -1.73 -24.42
CA GLN A 152 -7.88 -1.57 -24.83
C GLN A 152 -7.08 -2.86 -24.56
N LYS A 153 -6.24 -3.23 -25.53
CA LYS A 153 -5.32 -4.38 -25.36
C LYS A 153 -4.20 -4.10 -24.35
N SER A 154 -3.75 -2.85 -24.31
CA SER A 154 -2.67 -2.38 -23.45
C SER A 154 -3.10 -1.11 -22.69
N GLY A 155 -2.71 -1.03 -21.43
CA GLY A 155 -2.78 0.18 -20.62
C GLY A 155 -1.50 0.99 -20.64
N LYS A 156 -1.42 1.91 -19.69
CA LYS A 156 -0.32 2.84 -19.49
C LYS A 156 0.01 2.97 -18.00
N ILE A 157 1.27 3.29 -17.72
CA ILE A 157 1.69 3.72 -16.40
C ILE A 157 1.39 5.22 -16.29
N THR A 158 0.69 5.62 -15.23
CA THR A 158 0.28 7.02 -15.02
C THR A 158 1.08 7.74 -13.96
N GLY A 159 1.87 7.01 -13.18
CA GLY A 159 2.82 7.55 -12.21
C GLY A 159 3.64 6.44 -11.56
N ILE A 160 4.83 6.78 -11.10
CA ILE A 160 5.69 5.90 -10.32
C ILE A 160 6.08 6.65 -9.04
N VAL A 161 5.89 6.01 -7.88
CA VAL A 161 6.42 6.49 -6.61
C VAL A 161 7.62 5.65 -6.20
N ALA A 162 8.77 6.29 -5.98
CA ALA A 162 9.90 5.69 -5.30
C ALA A 162 9.79 5.97 -3.80
N LYS A 163 10.31 5.06 -2.97
CA LYS A 163 10.16 5.13 -1.52
C LYS A 163 11.53 5.19 -0.86
N GLU A 164 11.79 6.28 -0.14
CA GLU A 164 12.93 6.41 0.75
C GLU A 164 12.48 6.03 2.17
N PHE A 165 13.14 5.05 2.77
CA PHE A 165 12.80 4.58 4.11
C PHE A 165 13.36 5.50 5.20
N LEU A 166 12.89 5.26 6.42
CA LEU A 166 13.26 5.99 7.62
C LEU A 166 14.57 5.43 8.17
N ILE A 167 15.68 5.79 7.52
CA ILE A 167 17.02 5.31 7.86
C ILE A 167 17.80 6.41 8.57
N VAL A 168 18.31 6.10 9.76
CA VAL A 168 19.29 6.94 10.46
C VAL A 168 20.69 6.36 10.25
N MET A 169 21.68 7.24 10.17
CA MET A 169 23.08 6.88 10.01
C MET A 169 23.84 7.24 11.28
N GLY A 170 24.58 6.30 11.86
CA GLY A 170 25.40 6.54 13.03
C GLY A 170 26.54 7.49 12.72
N ASP A 171 26.78 8.42 13.64
CA ASP A 171 27.95 9.32 13.65
C ASP A 171 28.99 8.90 14.71
N GLY A 172 28.70 7.87 15.49
CA GLY A 172 29.53 7.38 16.60
C GLY A 172 29.39 8.18 17.90
N GLU A 173 28.52 9.19 17.95
CA GLU A 173 28.39 10.10 19.10
C GLU A 173 26.93 10.31 19.54
N SER A 174 26.01 10.50 18.60
CA SER A 174 24.59 10.76 18.81
C SER A 174 23.81 9.48 19.10
N THR A 175 22.81 9.56 19.97
CA THR A 175 21.86 8.45 20.16
C THR A 175 20.93 8.31 18.96
N ILE A 176 20.29 7.15 18.80
CA ILE A 176 19.25 6.95 17.78
C ILE A 176 18.14 8.01 17.92
N GLU A 177 17.73 8.33 19.15
CA GLU A 177 16.77 9.40 19.43
C GLU A 177 17.22 10.76 18.89
N ASP A 178 18.49 11.13 19.11
CA ASP A 178 19.04 12.38 18.61
C ASP A 178 19.05 12.41 17.07
N LEU A 179 19.48 11.31 16.43
CA LEU A 179 19.51 11.17 14.97
C LEU A 179 18.09 11.29 14.36
N ILE A 180 17.07 10.72 15.01
CA ILE A 180 15.66 10.87 14.59
C ILE A 180 15.23 12.34 14.63
N LYS A 181 15.58 13.05 15.71
CA LYS A 181 15.17 14.45 15.92
C LYS A 181 15.86 15.45 14.99
N GLN A 182 16.94 15.06 14.31
CA GLN A 182 17.61 15.92 13.33
C GLN A 182 16.76 16.15 12.06
N THR A 183 15.89 15.20 11.71
CA THR A 183 15.06 15.26 10.50
C THR A 183 13.59 15.43 10.88
N PRO A 184 12.91 16.55 10.54
CA PRO A 184 11.52 16.78 10.92
C PRO A 184 10.57 15.64 10.56
N ARG A 185 10.71 15.03 9.37
CA ARG A 185 9.90 13.88 8.94
C ARG A 185 10.04 12.68 9.88
N PHE A 186 11.23 12.43 10.40
CA PHE A 186 11.53 11.32 11.29
C PHE A 186 11.04 11.65 12.71
N GLU A 187 11.29 12.87 13.17
CA GLU A 187 10.79 13.39 14.45
C GLU A 187 9.26 13.32 14.54
N LEU A 188 8.54 13.51 13.43
CA LEU A 188 7.07 13.34 13.37
C LEU A 188 6.59 11.92 13.70
N GLN A 189 7.46 10.91 13.61
CA GLN A 189 7.18 9.51 13.93
C GLN A 189 7.71 9.10 15.32
N PHE A 190 8.34 10.02 16.06
CA PHE A 190 9.10 9.69 17.26
C PHE A 190 8.28 8.96 18.32
N ASP A 191 7.04 9.40 18.60
CA ASP A 191 6.20 8.76 19.63
C ASP A 191 5.91 7.29 19.30
N VAL A 192 5.63 6.98 18.02
CA VAL A 192 5.39 5.60 17.55
C VAL A 192 6.68 4.78 17.61
N LEU A 193 7.81 5.37 17.18
CA LEU A 193 9.10 4.71 17.25
C LEU A 193 9.54 4.44 18.70
N LYS A 194 9.17 5.31 19.62
CA LYS A 194 9.45 5.13 21.05
C LYS A 194 8.69 3.96 21.65
N GLU A 195 7.44 3.75 21.25
CA GLU A 195 6.67 2.56 21.64
C GLU A 195 7.26 1.27 21.05
N GLU A 196 7.79 1.32 19.83
CA GLU A 196 8.34 0.15 19.12
C GLU A 196 9.76 -0.24 19.60
N TYR A 197 10.65 0.73 19.81
CA TYR A 197 12.06 0.51 20.11
C TYR A 197 12.41 0.68 21.61
N GLY A 198 11.61 1.41 22.38
CA GLY A 198 11.83 1.63 23.81
C GLY A 198 13.26 2.11 24.12
N ASP A 199 13.91 1.41 25.05
CA ASP A 199 15.27 1.73 25.53
C ASP A 199 16.35 1.64 24.43
N GLN A 200 16.09 0.93 23.33
CA GLN A 200 17.04 0.85 22.21
C GLN A 200 17.32 2.23 21.61
N LEU A 201 16.38 3.18 21.70
CA LEU A 201 16.57 4.54 21.16
C LEU A 201 17.70 5.33 21.84
N SER A 202 18.16 4.90 23.03
CA SER A 202 19.28 5.52 23.74
C SER A 202 20.65 4.99 23.30
N GLN A 203 20.69 3.98 22.40
CA GLN A 203 21.93 3.44 21.87
C GLN A 203 22.60 4.42 20.90
N ILE A 204 23.92 4.41 20.89
CA ILE A 204 24.75 5.12 19.90
C ILE A 204 25.11 4.12 18.81
N LEU A 205 24.77 4.44 17.57
CA LEU A 205 25.14 3.64 16.40
C LEU A 205 26.61 3.90 16.06
N GLU A 206 27.31 2.87 15.59
CA GLU A 206 28.67 3.04 15.10
C GLU A 206 28.69 3.99 13.90
N LYS A 207 29.83 4.66 13.69
CA LYS A 207 29.97 5.57 12.56
C LYS A 207 29.70 4.83 11.25
N ASP A 208 28.86 5.41 10.41
CA ASP A 208 28.40 4.87 9.12
C ASP A 208 27.49 3.62 9.22
N GLU A 209 27.09 3.20 10.43
CA GLU A 209 26.08 2.16 10.62
C GLU A 209 24.69 2.69 10.24
N ALA A 210 23.98 1.96 9.37
CA ALA A 210 22.65 2.32 8.92
C ALA A 210 21.57 1.52 9.66
N LEU A 211 20.67 2.22 10.36
CA LEU A 211 19.51 1.60 11.00
C LEU A 211 18.22 2.02 10.29
N ASN A 212 17.53 1.06 9.67
CA ASN A 212 16.20 1.28 9.10
C ASN A 212 15.13 1.11 10.17
N LEU A 213 14.59 2.22 10.65
CA LEU A 213 13.61 2.29 11.74
C LEU A 213 12.24 1.77 11.31
N VAL A 214 11.89 1.92 10.02
CA VAL A 214 10.61 1.48 9.46
C VAL A 214 10.86 0.79 8.11
N PRO A 215 10.98 -0.55 8.08
CA PRO A 215 11.31 -1.31 6.88
C PRO A 215 10.10 -1.49 5.94
N PHE A 216 9.19 -0.52 5.91
CA PHE A 216 7.96 -0.55 5.12
C PHE A 216 7.79 0.77 4.37
N GLY A 217 7.53 0.69 3.06
CA GLY A 217 7.35 1.84 2.18
C GLY A 217 6.01 2.56 2.36
N ASN A 218 5.79 3.17 3.53
CA ASN A 218 4.54 3.81 3.87
C ASN A 218 4.72 5.26 4.32
N HIS A 219 4.10 6.18 3.59
CA HIS A 219 4.16 7.62 3.87
C HIS A 219 3.64 7.99 5.26
N ALA A 220 2.57 7.33 5.71
CA ALA A 220 1.99 7.59 7.03
C ALA A 220 2.93 7.18 8.18
N ARG A 221 3.88 6.27 7.92
CA ARG A 221 4.93 5.84 8.87
C ARG A 221 6.28 6.52 8.59
N GLY A 222 6.27 7.63 7.85
CA GLY A 222 7.43 8.50 7.63
C GLY A 222 8.36 8.11 6.47
N ALA A 223 8.02 7.11 5.65
CA ALA A 223 8.71 6.94 4.37
C ALA A 223 8.48 8.18 3.50
N LYS A 224 9.54 8.64 2.82
CA LYS A 224 9.43 9.76 1.88
C LYS A 224 9.11 9.22 0.50
N PHE A 225 8.04 9.76 -0.08
CA PHE A 225 7.60 9.40 -1.42
C PHE A 225 8.21 10.37 -2.42
N LEU A 226 8.74 9.84 -3.51
CA LEU A 226 9.35 10.61 -4.59
C LEU A 226 8.69 10.28 -5.91
N ASP A 227 8.44 11.28 -6.74
CA ASP A 227 7.87 11.11 -8.06
C ASP A 227 8.94 10.64 -9.05
N GLY A 228 8.88 9.34 -9.30
CA GLY A 228 9.69 8.59 -10.27
C GLY A 228 9.03 8.47 -11.64
N SER A 229 8.02 9.27 -11.99
CA SER A 229 7.33 9.16 -13.29
C SER A 229 8.25 9.35 -14.51
N HIS A 230 9.44 9.93 -14.32
CA HIS A 230 10.48 10.02 -15.35
C HIS A 230 11.15 8.67 -15.66
N TRP A 231 10.94 7.64 -14.83
CA TRP A 231 11.40 6.27 -15.08
C TRP A 231 10.44 5.45 -15.94
N ILE A 232 9.32 6.02 -16.38
CA ILE A 232 8.38 5.33 -17.26
C ILE A 232 9.04 5.17 -18.63
N THR A 233 9.36 3.93 -18.99
CA THR A 233 9.86 3.55 -20.31
C THR A 233 8.84 2.71 -21.07
N PRO A 234 8.96 2.59 -22.41
CA PRO A 234 8.19 1.63 -23.19
C PRO A 234 8.36 0.18 -22.69
N GLN A 235 9.57 -0.18 -22.25
CA GLN A 235 9.92 -1.50 -21.76
C GLN A 235 9.19 -1.81 -20.45
N LEU A 236 9.25 -0.90 -19.46
CA LEU A 236 8.51 -1.04 -18.22
C LEU A 236 7.00 -1.13 -18.47
N THR A 237 6.49 -0.27 -19.37
CA THR A 237 5.06 -0.27 -19.73
C THR A 237 4.65 -1.59 -20.37
N ALA A 238 5.47 -2.17 -21.24
CA ALA A 238 5.22 -3.49 -21.83
C ALA A 238 5.22 -4.59 -20.76
N MET A 239 6.21 -4.60 -19.86
CA MET A 239 6.26 -5.56 -18.75
C MET A 239 5.01 -5.47 -17.86
N MET A 240 4.61 -4.26 -17.45
CA MET A 240 3.40 -4.09 -16.63
C MET A 240 2.12 -4.48 -17.37
N ASN A 241 2.07 -4.29 -18.69
CA ASN A 241 0.96 -4.79 -19.52
C ASN A 241 0.89 -6.33 -19.50
N GLU A 242 2.02 -7.03 -19.60
CA GLU A 242 2.09 -8.50 -19.52
C GLU A 242 1.64 -9.02 -18.16
N VAL A 243 2.06 -8.38 -17.07
CA VAL A 243 1.60 -8.71 -15.71
C VAL A 243 0.09 -8.46 -15.57
N ALA A 244 -0.38 -7.26 -15.91
CA ALA A 244 -1.78 -6.87 -15.75
C ALA A 244 -2.73 -7.68 -16.65
N ALA A 245 -2.27 -8.16 -17.80
CA ALA A 245 -3.07 -9.02 -18.69
C ALA A 245 -3.37 -10.39 -18.08
N GLN A 246 -2.55 -10.86 -17.13
CA GLN A 246 -2.75 -12.13 -16.42
C GLN A 246 -3.71 -12.00 -15.23
N ILE A 247 -4.14 -10.77 -14.90
CA ILE A 247 -5.06 -10.50 -13.79
C ILE A 247 -6.46 -10.29 -14.38
N PRO A 248 -7.40 -11.22 -14.16
CA PRO A 248 -8.72 -11.16 -14.78
C PRO A 248 -9.46 -9.86 -14.46
N GLU A 249 -9.88 -9.14 -15.50
CA GLU A 249 -10.68 -7.90 -15.39
C GLU A 249 -10.07 -6.85 -14.45
N PHE A 250 -8.74 -6.75 -14.39
CA PHE A 250 -8.03 -5.65 -13.74
C PHE A 250 -7.73 -4.51 -14.73
N TYR A 251 -8.07 -3.29 -14.34
CA TYR A 251 -8.05 -2.12 -15.21
C TYR A 251 -7.50 -0.86 -14.54
N PHE A 252 -7.64 -0.72 -13.22
CA PHE A 252 -7.28 0.49 -12.50
C PHE A 252 -6.70 0.16 -11.13
N GLY A 253 -5.46 0.58 -10.87
CA GLY A 253 -4.87 0.37 -9.55
C GLY A 253 -3.38 0.63 -9.49
N ARG A 254 -2.80 0.39 -8.31
CA ARG A 254 -1.37 0.54 -8.05
C ARG A 254 -0.75 -0.80 -7.67
N PHE A 255 0.34 -1.14 -8.33
CA PHE A 255 1.23 -2.23 -7.94
C PHE A 255 2.31 -1.68 -7.02
N ASP A 256 2.38 -2.14 -5.78
CA ASP A 256 3.55 -1.94 -4.93
C ASP A 256 4.49 -3.12 -5.14
N ILE A 257 5.69 -2.85 -5.68
CA ILE A 257 6.65 -3.84 -6.15
C ILE A 257 7.97 -3.65 -5.43
N MET A 258 8.50 -4.74 -4.88
CA MET A 258 9.87 -4.83 -4.43
C MET A 258 10.74 -5.50 -5.50
N TYR A 259 11.90 -4.93 -5.77
CA TYR A 259 12.74 -5.32 -6.91
C TYR A 259 14.23 -5.16 -6.63
N ASN A 260 15.06 -5.91 -7.35
CA ASN A 260 16.51 -5.83 -7.22
C ASN A 260 17.10 -4.58 -7.90
N THR A 261 17.00 -4.51 -9.23
CA THR A 261 17.44 -3.35 -10.02
C THR A 261 16.34 -2.94 -11.00
N PHE A 262 16.32 -1.67 -11.40
CA PHE A 262 15.26 -1.17 -12.29
C PHE A 262 15.35 -1.83 -13.67
N GLU A 263 16.55 -2.08 -14.17
CA GLU A 263 16.81 -2.78 -15.43
C GLU A 263 16.31 -4.23 -15.40
N GLU A 264 16.38 -4.91 -14.25
CA GLU A 264 15.79 -6.24 -14.08
C GLU A 264 14.27 -6.19 -14.02
N LEU A 265 13.70 -5.19 -13.32
CA LEU A 265 12.27 -4.96 -13.27
C LEU A 265 11.69 -4.74 -14.67
N GLU A 266 12.30 -3.88 -15.49
CA GLU A 266 11.87 -3.64 -16.89
C GLU A 266 11.88 -4.92 -17.75
N ARG A 267 12.75 -5.89 -17.42
CA ARG A 267 12.83 -7.19 -18.08
C ARG A 267 11.92 -8.26 -17.45
N GLY A 268 11.11 -7.88 -16.46
CA GLY A 268 10.24 -8.80 -15.73
C GLY A 268 10.99 -9.81 -14.86
N LYS A 269 12.16 -9.44 -14.32
CA LYS A 269 13.03 -10.31 -13.52
C LYS A 269 13.23 -9.75 -12.11
N ASN A 270 13.48 -10.65 -11.16
CA ASN A 270 13.90 -10.33 -9.79
C ASN A 270 13.05 -9.23 -9.12
N PHE A 271 11.73 -9.42 -9.18
CA PHE A 271 10.75 -8.58 -8.50
C PHE A 271 9.65 -9.44 -7.89
N GLN A 272 9.00 -8.90 -6.86
CA GLN A 272 7.78 -9.45 -6.28
C GLN A 272 6.82 -8.31 -5.94
N ILE A 273 5.54 -8.54 -6.21
CA ILE A 273 4.41 -7.66 -5.90
C ILE A 273 4.10 -7.81 -4.41
N VAL A 274 4.34 -6.74 -3.68
CA VAL A 274 4.03 -6.59 -2.25
C VAL A 274 2.53 -6.43 -2.07
N GLU A 275 1.88 -5.65 -2.94
CA GLU A 275 0.46 -5.38 -2.89
C GLU A 275 -0.03 -4.97 -4.28
N LEU A 276 -1.25 -5.39 -4.63
CA LEU A 276 -2.00 -4.83 -5.73
C LEU A 276 -3.24 -4.17 -5.14
N ASN A 277 -3.32 -2.85 -5.26
CA ASN A 277 -4.44 -2.05 -4.77
C ASN A 277 -5.38 -1.74 -5.93
N GLY A 278 -6.69 -1.90 -5.75
CA GLY A 278 -7.70 -1.54 -6.74
C GLY A 278 -8.15 -0.08 -6.67
N ALA A 279 -9.46 0.15 -6.67
CA ALA A 279 -10.09 1.47 -6.71
C ALA A 279 -9.72 2.40 -5.54
N ALA A 280 -9.31 1.88 -4.38
CA ALA A 280 -8.80 2.69 -3.27
C ALA A 280 -7.39 3.27 -3.54
N SER A 281 -6.74 2.90 -4.64
CA SER A 281 -5.40 3.36 -4.98
C SER A 281 -5.35 4.87 -5.18
N GLU A 282 -4.43 5.49 -4.46
CA GLU A 282 -4.04 6.87 -4.67
C GLU A 282 -2.77 6.96 -5.53
N PRO A 283 -2.67 7.92 -6.47
CA PRO A 283 -1.43 8.25 -7.18
C PRO A 283 -0.41 8.86 -6.23
N THR A 284 0.23 8.03 -5.41
CA THR A 284 1.05 8.46 -4.28
C THR A 284 2.33 9.22 -4.65
N HIS A 285 2.71 9.27 -5.92
CA HIS A 285 3.77 10.16 -6.42
C HIS A 285 3.44 11.64 -6.23
N ILE A 286 2.15 11.98 -6.03
CA ILE A 286 1.75 13.35 -5.68
C ILE A 286 2.47 13.85 -4.43
N TYR A 287 2.75 12.97 -3.46
CA TYR A 287 3.36 13.32 -2.17
C TYR A 287 4.86 13.63 -2.25
N ASP A 288 5.46 13.70 -3.45
CA ASP A 288 6.81 14.23 -3.57
C ASP A 288 6.85 15.70 -3.07
N PRO A 289 7.71 16.04 -2.09
CA PRO A 289 7.82 17.39 -1.55
C PRO A 289 8.10 18.47 -2.61
N LYS A 290 8.61 18.10 -3.80
CA LYS A 290 8.83 19.04 -4.90
C LYS A 290 7.52 19.55 -5.54
N HIS A 291 6.42 18.81 -5.37
CA HIS A 291 5.15 19.12 -6.00
C HIS A 291 4.32 20.11 -5.20
N SER A 292 3.51 20.89 -5.92
CA SER A 292 2.51 21.76 -5.31
C SER A 292 1.19 21.02 -5.07
N VAL A 293 0.36 21.53 -4.18
CA VAL A 293 -1.00 21.00 -3.97
C VAL A 293 -1.86 21.03 -5.26
N TRP A 294 -1.60 21.99 -6.16
CA TRP A 294 -2.28 22.06 -7.46
C TRP A 294 -1.92 20.89 -8.37
N PHE A 295 -0.66 20.46 -8.36
CA PHE A 295 -0.24 19.25 -9.05
C PHE A 295 -0.98 18.04 -8.48
N ALA A 296 -1.02 17.91 -7.15
CA ALA A 296 -1.71 16.83 -6.47
C ALA A 296 -3.20 16.75 -6.83
N TRP A 297 -3.92 17.88 -6.78
CA TRP A 297 -5.33 17.92 -7.15
C TRP A 297 -5.58 17.60 -8.62
N LYS A 298 -4.71 18.05 -9.52
CA LYS A 298 -4.80 17.69 -10.95
C LYS A 298 -4.63 16.18 -11.15
N GLU A 299 -3.67 15.58 -10.46
CA GLU A 299 -3.40 14.14 -10.52
C GLU A 299 -4.54 13.32 -9.90
N LEU A 300 -5.05 13.72 -8.74
CA LEU A 300 -6.21 13.09 -8.11
C LEU A 300 -7.44 13.16 -9.03
N ALA A 301 -7.75 14.34 -9.58
CA ALA A 301 -8.87 14.51 -10.50
C ALA A 301 -8.72 13.63 -11.76
N ARG A 302 -7.50 13.53 -12.30
CA ARG A 302 -7.18 12.68 -13.45
C ARG A 302 -7.42 11.20 -13.16
N HIS A 303 -6.97 10.69 -12.01
CA HIS A 303 -7.15 9.28 -11.65
C HIS A 303 -8.59 8.93 -11.30
N ILE A 304 -9.31 9.81 -10.59
CA ILE A 304 -10.76 9.64 -10.35
C ILE A 304 -11.54 9.63 -11.67
N THR A 305 -11.11 10.43 -12.66
CA THR A 305 -11.71 10.43 -14.00
C THR A 305 -11.48 9.11 -14.73
N TYR A 306 -10.27 8.55 -14.71
CA TYR A 306 -10.03 7.20 -15.27
C TYR A 306 -10.89 6.14 -14.61
N MET A 307 -10.96 6.14 -13.28
CA MET A 307 -11.80 5.18 -12.55
C MET A 307 -13.27 5.30 -12.95
N TYR A 308 -13.78 6.53 -13.09
CA TYR A 308 -15.14 6.77 -13.58
C TYR A 308 -15.35 6.24 -15.01
N GLU A 309 -14.47 6.58 -15.94
CA GLU A 309 -14.57 6.16 -17.35
C GLU A 309 -14.55 4.64 -17.49
N ILE A 310 -13.59 3.98 -16.83
CA ILE A 310 -13.47 2.51 -16.79
C ILE A 310 -14.72 1.87 -16.19
N SER A 311 -15.22 2.43 -15.07
CA SER A 311 -16.43 1.93 -14.42
C SER A 311 -17.66 2.04 -15.34
N VAL A 312 -17.79 3.16 -16.07
CA VAL A 312 -18.87 3.36 -17.04
C VAL A 312 -18.77 2.39 -18.23
N GLU A 313 -17.56 2.14 -18.73
CA GLU A 313 -17.31 1.19 -19.81
C GLU A 313 -17.66 -0.25 -19.38
N ASN A 314 -17.16 -0.70 -18.24
CA ASN A 314 -17.51 -2.01 -17.68
C ASN A 314 -19.02 -2.12 -17.39
N HIS A 315 -19.65 -1.04 -16.94
CA HIS A 315 -21.10 -1.02 -16.71
C HIS A 315 -21.90 -1.22 -18.00
N LYS A 316 -21.49 -0.55 -19.10
CA LYS A 316 -22.08 -0.78 -20.43
C LYS A 316 -21.90 -2.21 -20.92
N MET A 317 -20.84 -2.90 -20.47
CA MET A 317 -20.58 -4.32 -20.76
C MET A 317 -21.33 -5.28 -19.82
N GLY A 318 -22.15 -4.77 -18.90
CA GLY A 318 -23.04 -5.58 -18.05
C GLY A 318 -22.60 -5.71 -16.59
N VAL A 319 -21.52 -5.07 -16.17
CA VAL A 319 -21.09 -5.08 -14.76
C VAL A 319 -21.98 -4.13 -13.95
N PRO A 320 -22.79 -4.61 -12.99
CA PRO A 320 -23.69 -3.72 -12.25
C PRO A 320 -22.89 -2.80 -11.30
N TYR A 321 -23.39 -1.57 -11.12
CA TYR A 321 -22.96 -0.77 -9.98
C TYR A 321 -23.49 -1.36 -8.68
N LEU A 322 -22.74 -1.17 -7.60
CA LEU A 322 -23.12 -1.65 -6.29
C LEU A 322 -24.39 -0.93 -5.81
N ASP A 323 -25.39 -1.71 -5.39
CA ASP A 323 -26.61 -1.17 -4.78
C ASP A 323 -26.27 -0.33 -3.55
N TYR A 324 -27.03 0.75 -3.32
CA TYR A 324 -26.75 1.69 -2.24
C TYR A 324 -26.77 1.04 -0.86
N LYS A 325 -27.76 0.18 -0.56
CA LYS A 325 -27.87 -0.47 0.75
C LYS A 325 -26.74 -1.46 0.95
N VAL A 326 -26.39 -2.21 -0.09
CA VAL A 326 -25.25 -3.14 -0.06
C VAL A 326 -23.94 -2.37 0.13
N GLY A 327 -23.71 -1.30 -0.64
CA GLY A 327 -22.51 -0.48 -0.52
C GLY A 327 -22.34 0.16 0.85
N MET A 328 -23.41 0.70 1.44
CA MET A 328 -23.35 1.23 2.80
C MET A 328 -23.09 0.15 3.85
N ARG A 329 -23.55 -1.09 3.64
CA ARG A 329 -23.21 -2.22 4.51
C ARG A 329 -21.74 -2.57 4.40
N GLU A 330 -21.21 -2.70 3.18
CA GLU A 330 -19.78 -2.97 2.94
C GLU A 330 -18.89 -1.87 3.54
N TYR A 331 -19.28 -0.60 3.42
CA TYR A 331 -18.58 0.52 4.05
C TYR A 331 -18.55 0.40 5.59
N LYS A 332 -19.69 0.08 6.23
CA LYS A 332 -19.74 -0.12 7.68
C LYS A 332 -18.87 -1.29 8.14
N LEU A 333 -18.88 -2.41 7.39
CA LEU A 333 -18.00 -3.55 7.65
C LEU A 333 -16.53 -3.15 7.52
N HIS A 334 -16.19 -2.37 6.49
CA HIS A 334 -14.83 -1.88 6.29
C HIS A 334 -14.36 -0.99 7.45
N LEU A 335 -15.21 -0.07 7.92
CA LEU A 335 -14.89 0.76 9.09
C LEU A 335 -14.70 -0.08 10.36
N ALA A 336 -15.56 -1.08 10.60
CA ALA A 336 -15.43 -1.98 11.75
C ALA A 336 -14.12 -2.77 11.70
N GLN A 337 -13.76 -3.29 10.51
CA GLN A 337 -12.50 -4.01 10.30
C GLN A 337 -11.28 -3.11 10.51
N ASN A 338 -11.29 -1.89 9.97
CA ASN A 338 -10.21 -0.93 10.17
C ASN A 338 -10.04 -0.57 11.66
N SER A 339 -11.15 -0.45 12.40
CA SER A 339 -11.08 -0.19 13.84
C SER A 339 -10.42 -1.33 14.63
N LYS A 340 -10.63 -2.60 14.24
CA LYS A 340 -9.95 -3.74 14.87
C LYS A 340 -8.43 -3.63 14.70
N ILE A 341 -7.98 -3.32 13.48
CA ILE A 341 -6.55 -3.28 13.11
C ILE A 341 -5.84 -2.06 13.70
N MET A 342 -6.51 -0.92 13.80
CA MET A 342 -5.92 0.29 14.41
C MET A 342 -5.72 0.15 15.92
N ASN A 343 -6.40 -0.79 16.57
CA ASN A 343 -6.29 -1.08 18.00
C ASN A 343 -5.43 -2.33 18.29
N PHE A 344 -4.70 -2.84 17.30
CA PHE A 344 -3.86 -4.05 17.38
C PHE A 344 -2.54 -3.82 18.11
#